data_AF-A0A1C7MVQ9-F1
#
_entry.id   AF-A0A1C7MVQ9-F1
#
_cell.length_a   1.000
_cell.length_b   1.000
_cell.length_c   1.000
_cell.angle_alpha   90.00
_cell.angle_beta   90.00
_cell.angle_gamma   90.00
#
_symmetry.space_group_name_H-M   'P 1'
#
loop_
_entity.id
_entity.type
_entity.pdbx_description
1 polymer ?
#
loop_
_entity_poly.entity_id
_entity_poly.type
_entity_poly.pdbx_seq_one_letter_code
_entity_poly.pdbx_strand_id
1 'polypeptide(L)'
;MQIRVVVGAPNRRVGLATVKMYIAAVVDLYNEQALADPHSHRPHPREDLCDGVTFLLQHYGLLRDESLRVMEFPGLQSILLEIEGIITPCYALVMVLKQGKTNQEGRLEFAACLRNKNVRICAQMMLAFYLFSRWHVHAEPFPEFNENRDWFDIKLTRSRQSSKKVISYDHHLRSIKDAVKAVGLHSKAKTHATRGSGSRMVEMLGANGAAIRRLGCWNNSVLTNNYLTHLPREALRTLAGFTSDAGQFYLVRATIVPSEDLCKKAYPYVDGWLEKLAKGEVTESSTAADGFLQLLAQLRIVFLQGSVVIKKVFPDHFLWNDPLF
;
A
#
# COMPACT_ATOMS: atom_id res chain seq x y z
N MET A 1 -44.41 12.51 -20.77
CA MET A 1 -43.93 13.40 -19.68
C MET A 1 -42.40 13.35 -19.67
N GLN A 2 -41.75 14.24 -20.41
CA GLN A 2 -40.29 14.33 -20.51
C GLN A 2 -39.73 15.00 -19.25
N ILE A 3 -38.88 14.29 -18.51
CA ILE A 3 -38.15 14.88 -17.38
C ILE A 3 -36.85 15.47 -17.93
N ARG A 4 -36.81 16.80 -17.99
CA ARG A 4 -35.60 17.59 -18.25
C ARG A 4 -34.60 17.35 -17.12
N VAL A 5 -33.44 16.79 -17.44
CA VAL A 5 -32.29 16.76 -16.54
C VAL A 5 -31.65 18.15 -16.54
N VAL A 6 -31.83 18.88 -15.45
CA VAL A 6 -31.13 20.15 -15.20
C VAL A 6 -29.69 19.83 -14.84
N VAL A 7 -28.76 20.23 -15.71
CA VAL A 7 -27.32 20.17 -15.48
C VAL A 7 -26.93 21.33 -14.57
N GLY A 8 -26.77 21.02 -13.29
CA GLY A 8 -26.14 21.88 -12.29
C GLY A 8 -25.58 20.97 -11.21
N ALA A 9 -24.26 20.78 -11.17
CA ALA A 9 -23.62 19.79 -10.33
C ALA A 9 -23.02 20.40 -9.05
N PRO A 10 -23.64 20.19 -7.87
CA PRO A 10 -22.96 20.29 -6.59
C PRO A 10 -23.13 18.98 -5.83
N ASN A 11 -22.31 17.97 -6.13
CA ASN A 11 -21.99 16.82 -5.26
C ASN A 11 -21.20 15.77 -6.05
N ARG A 12 -19.94 16.06 -6.40
CA ARG A 12 -19.02 14.99 -6.83
C ARG A 12 -18.64 14.18 -5.61
N ARG A 13 -19.32 13.04 -5.41
CA ARG A 13 -18.97 12.08 -4.36
C ARG A 13 -17.71 11.32 -4.79
N VAL A 14 -16.82 11.18 -3.81
CA VAL A 14 -15.41 10.79 -3.86
C VAL A 14 -15.27 9.30 -4.23
N GLY A 15 -14.80 9.00 -5.44
CA GLY A 15 -14.68 7.60 -5.93
C GLY A 15 -13.51 7.29 -6.88
N LEU A 16 -13.09 8.20 -7.76
CA LEU A 16 -11.94 7.96 -8.67
C LEU A 16 -11.11 9.22 -8.91
N ALA A 17 -11.80 10.36 -9.01
CA ALA A 17 -11.17 11.68 -9.03
C ALA A 17 -10.25 11.86 -7.82
N THR A 18 -10.68 11.47 -6.62
CA THR A 18 -9.88 11.65 -5.41
C THR A 18 -8.58 10.85 -5.42
N VAL A 19 -8.56 9.59 -5.86
CA VAL A 19 -7.28 8.86 -5.92
C VAL A 19 -6.36 9.42 -7.02
N LYS A 20 -6.92 9.83 -8.17
CA LYS A 20 -6.17 10.59 -9.19
C LYS A 20 -5.64 11.91 -8.65
N MET A 21 -6.41 12.58 -7.78
CA MET A 21 -6.04 13.84 -7.13
C MET A 21 -4.96 13.63 -6.08
N TYR A 22 -5.00 12.59 -5.25
CA TYR A 22 -3.91 12.34 -4.29
C TYR A 22 -2.63 11.83 -4.94
N ILE A 23 -2.69 11.12 -6.08
CA ILE A 23 -1.49 10.91 -6.89
C ILE A 23 -0.98 12.25 -7.38
N ALA A 24 -1.83 13.04 -8.04
CA ALA A 24 -1.44 14.37 -8.49
C ALA A 24 -0.86 15.16 -7.32
N ALA A 25 -1.40 15.06 -6.09
CA ALA A 25 -0.84 15.72 -4.92
C ALA A 25 0.51 15.14 -4.45
N VAL A 26 0.71 13.82 -4.37
CA VAL A 26 1.99 13.19 -3.94
C VAL A 26 3.09 13.39 -4.99
N VAL A 27 2.69 13.45 -6.26
CA VAL A 27 3.54 13.67 -7.42
C VAL A 27 3.85 15.15 -7.63
N ASP A 28 2.83 16.00 -7.55
CA ASP A 28 2.95 17.43 -7.74
C ASP A 28 3.61 18.05 -6.51
N LEU A 29 3.48 17.48 -5.29
CA LEU A 29 4.33 17.86 -4.16
C LEU A 29 5.81 17.68 -4.51
N TYR A 30 6.16 16.56 -5.15
CA TYR A 30 7.53 16.32 -5.57
C TYR A 30 7.99 17.34 -6.63
N ASN A 31 7.15 17.61 -7.64
CA ASN A 31 7.47 18.59 -8.69
C ASN A 31 7.51 20.04 -8.14
N GLU A 32 6.62 20.40 -7.22
CA GLU A 32 6.60 21.70 -6.54
C GLU A 32 7.79 21.87 -5.58
N GLN A 33 8.27 20.79 -4.96
CA GLN A 33 9.49 20.79 -4.13
C GLN A 33 10.76 20.90 -4.98
N ALA A 34 10.83 20.26 -6.15
CA ALA A 34 11.96 20.37 -7.07
C ALA A 34 12.10 21.79 -7.67
N LEU A 35 10.99 22.54 -7.74
CA LEU A 35 10.94 23.90 -8.28
C LEU A 35 11.04 25.01 -7.22
N ALA A 36 10.97 24.69 -5.94
CA ALA A 36 10.94 25.68 -4.85
C ALA A 36 12.19 25.59 -3.96
N ASP A 37 12.98 26.68 -3.99
CA ASP A 37 14.09 27.08 -3.11
C ASP A 37 14.56 26.06 -2.03
N PRO A 38 15.84 25.61 -2.06
CA PRO A 38 16.44 24.68 -1.08
C PRO A 38 16.42 25.15 0.39
N HIS A 39 15.99 26.38 0.71
CA HIS A 39 15.86 26.89 2.07
C HIS A 39 14.43 26.86 2.67
N SER A 40 13.44 26.35 1.92
CA SER A 40 12.06 26.25 2.39
C SER A 40 11.88 25.17 3.48
N HIS A 41 11.34 25.55 4.65
CA HIS A 41 10.99 24.69 5.81
C HIS A 41 9.82 23.70 5.54
N ARG A 42 9.75 23.09 4.35
CA ARG A 42 8.68 22.18 3.93
C ARG A 42 9.05 20.71 4.18
N PRO A 43 8.06 19.80 4.29
CA PRO A 43 8.29 18.38 4.53
C PRO A 43 9.25 17.79 3.48
N HIS A 44 10.18 16.96 3.94
CA HIS A 44 11.24 16.34 3.13
C HIS A 44 10.64 15.32 2.15
N PRO A 45 11.24 15.03 0.96
CA PRO A 45 10.79 13.98 0.03
C PRO A 45 10.57 12.57 0.63
N ARG A 46 11.07 12.34 1.85
CA ARG A 46 10.98 11.10 2.64
C ARG A 46 9.63 11.00 3.38
N GLU A 47 9.02 12.13 3.69
CA GLU A 47 7.68 12.25 4.28
C GLU A 47 6.63 11.94 3.21
N ASP A 48 6.87 12.34 1.96
CA ASP A 48 5.94 12.15 0.84
C ASP A 48 5.70 10.67 0.47
N LEU A 49 6.75 9.84 0.45
CA LEU A 49 6.58 8.41 0.19
C LEU A 49 5.93 7.68 1.38
N CYS A 50 6.23 8.10 2.62
CA CYS A 50 5.61 7.55 3.83
C CYS A 50 4.11 7.87 3.85
N ASP A 51 3.75 9.11 3.56
CA ASP A 51 2.37 9.57 3.53
C ASP A 51 1.62 8.96 2.35
N GLY A 52 2.26 8.89 1.18
CA GLY A 52 1.72 8.24 -0.02
C GLY A 52 1.40 6.76 0.21
N VAL A 53 2.33 5.98 0.80
CA VAL A 53 2.06 4.57 1.11
C VAL A 53 0.97 4.43 2.17
N THR A 54 0.98 5.29 3.19
CA THR A 54 -0.04 5.30 4.26
C THR A 54 -1.44 5.52 3.68
N PHE A 55 -1.57 6.53 2.82
CA PHE A 55 -2.82 6.86 2.17
C PHE A 55 -3.32 5.72 1.27
N LEU A 56 -2.46 5.20 0.40
CA LEU A 56 -2.86 4.18 -0.59
C LEU A 56 -3.22 2.87 0.09
N LEU A 57 -2.47 2.42 1.11
CA LEU A 57 -2.83 1.23 1.87
C LEU A 57 -4.13 1.41 2.67
N GLN A 58 -4.40 2.61 3.20
CA GLN A 58 -5.69 2.90 3.82
C GLN A 58 -6.85 2.87 2.84
N HIS A 59 -6.66 3.45 1.66
CA HIS A 59 -7.69 3.52 0.64
C HIS A 59 -8.00 2.14 0.06
N TYR A 60 -6.96 1.40 -0.35
CA TYR A 60 -7.12 0.12 -1.03
C TYR A 60 -7.29 -1.08 -0.10
N GLY A 61 -6.82 -0.99 1.14
CA GLY A 61 -7.07 -1.98 2.19
C GLY A 61 -8.28 -1.66 3.08
N LEU A 62 -8.99 -0.56 2.83
CA LEU A 62 -10.08 -0.05 3.68
C LEU A 62 -9.70 0.06 5.17
N LEU A 63 -8.44 0.40 5.45
CA LEU A 63 -7.91 0.42 6.80
C LEU A 63 -8.34 1.66 7.59
N ARG A 64 -8.45 1.47 8.90
CA ARG A 64 -8.44 2.60 9.83
C ARG A 64 -7.02 3.13 9.91
N ASP A 65 -6.96 4.43 10.07
CA ASP A 65 -5.74 5.18 10.28
C ASP A 65 -4.89 4.67 11.45
N GLU A 66 -5.53 4.44 12.60
CA GLU A 66 -4.91 3.86 13.78
C GLU A 66 -4.26 2.50 13.51
N SER A 67 -4.99 1.59 12.85
CA SER A 67 -4.51 0.24 12.54
C SER A 67 -3.31 0.24 11.59
N LEU A 68 -3.32 1.09 10.56
CA LEU A 68 -2.17 1.15 9.64
C LEU A 68 -0.97 1.85 10.28
N ARG A 69 -1.18 2.90 11.07
CA ARG A 69 -0.07 3.62 11.70
C ARG A 69 0.77 2.70 12.59
N VAL A 70 0.11 1.90 13.42
CA VAL A 70 0.80 0.99 14.34
C VAL A 70 1.30 -0.29 13.67
N MET A 71 1.06 -0.45 12.35
CA MET A 71 1.49 -1.62 11.58
C MET A 71 2.99 -1.82 11.68
N GLU A 72 3.39 -3.06 11.95
CA GLU A 72 4.77 -3.51 12.02
C GLU A 72 5.08 -4.40 10.83
N PHE A 73 6.36 -4.54 10.50
CA PHE A 73 6.79 -5.41 9.40
C PHE A 73 6.31 -6.87 9.52
N PRO A 74 6.28 -7.53 10.69
CA PRO A 74 5.72 -8.88 10.81
C PRO A 74 4.24 -9.00 10.43
N GLY A 75 3.51 -7.88 10.40
CA GLY A 75 2.12 -7.85 9.95
C GLY A 75 1.97 -7.86 8.43
N LEU A 76 3.06 -7.77 7.66
CA LEU A 76 3.05 -7.67 6.20
C LEU A 76 3.50 -8.99 5.58
N GLN A 77 2.69 -9.50 4.65
CA GLN A 77 3.01 -10.70 3.88
C GLN A 77 2.36 -10.63 2.50
N SER A 78 2.82 -11.49 1.58
CA SER A 78 2.18 -11.67 0.28
C SER A 78 1.57 -13.06 0.17
N ILE A 79 0.36 -13.15 -0.39
CA ILE A 79 -0.29 -14.43 -0.69
C ILE A 79 -0.57 -14.49 -2.19
N LEU A 80 -0.17 -15.59 -2.83
CA LEU A 80 -0.57 -15.88 -4.20
C LEU A 80 -2.05 -16.25 -4.20
N LEU A 81 -2.87 -15.48 -4.91
CA LEU A 81 -4.27 -15.80 -5.12
C LEU A 81 -4.38 -16.70 -6.36
N GLU A 82 -4.32 -18.01 -6.14
CA GLU A 82 -4.52 -19.00 -7.18
C GLU A 82 -5.86 -18.75 -7.91
N ILE A 83 -5.89 -18.96 -9.22
CA ILE A 83 -7.08 -18.82 -10.09
C ILE A 83 -7.52 -17.35 -10.30
N GLU A 84 -6.86 -16.35 -9.71
CA GLU A 84 -7.15 -14.93 -9.99
C GLU A 84 -6.55 -14.44 -11.29
N GLY A 85 -5.29 -14.80 -11.55
CA GLY A 85 -4.55 -14.39 -12.72
C GLY A 85 -4.26 -15.58 -13.61
N ILE A 86 -4.76 -15.57 -14.84
CA ILE A 86 -4.55 -16.66 -15.81
C ILE A 86 -3.14 -16.56 -16.41
N ILE A 87 -2.71 -15.35 -16.78
CA ILE A 87 -1.42 -15.11 -17.46
C ILE A 87 -0.38 -14.54 -16.49
N THR A 88 -0.80 -13.64 -15.60
CA THR A 88 0.11 -12.96 -14.67
C THR A 88 -0.24 -13.33 -13.23
N PRO A 89 0.74 -13.71 -12.39
CA PRO A 89 0.45 -14.10 -11.02
C PRO A 89 -0.17 -12.94 -10.22
N CYS A 90 -1.20 -13.25 -9.44
CA CYS A 90 -1.93 -12.30 -8.64
C CYS A 90 -1.53 -12.43 -7.18
N TYR A 91 -0.59 -11.60 -6.72
CA TYR A 91 -0.23 -11.53 -5.32
C TYR A 91 -1.07 -10.48 -4.60
N ALA A 92 -1.74 -10.89 -3.52
CA ALA A 92 -2.33 -9.99 -2.56
C ALA A 92 -1.27 -9.58 -1.53
N LEU A 93 -1.10 -8.29 -1.32
CA LEU A 93 -0.45 -7.79 -0.12
C LEU A 93 -1.45 -7.93 1.02
N VAL A 94 -1.09 -8.68 2.04
CA VAL A 94 -1.91 -8.94 3.23
C VAL A 94 -1.28 -8.23 4.43
N MET A 95 -2.14 -7.56 5.19
CA MET A 95 -1.83 -6.78 6.37
C MET A 95 -2.61 -7.36 7.54
N VAL A 96 -1.89 -7.98 8.47
CA VAL A 96 -2.45 -8.60 9.68
C VAL A 96 -2.67 -7.51 10.72
N LEU A 97 -3.92 -7.37 11.16
CA LEU A 97 -4.34 -6.33 12.10
C LEU A 97 -4.48 -6.96 13.49
N LYS A 98 -3.50 -6.68 14.36
CA LYS A 98 -3.50 -7.13 15.75
C LYS A 98 -4.52 -6.38 16.62
N GLN A 99 -4.98 -5.19 16.19
CA GLN A 99 -5.87 -4.32 16.96
C GLN A 99 -6.92 -3.62 16.08
N GLY A 100 -8.17 -3.67 16.50
CA GLY A 100 -9.28 -2.95 15.88
C GLY A 100 -10.34 -2.57 16.92
N LYS A 101 -10.93 -1.36 16.82
CA LYS A 101 -11.99 -0.88 17.74
C LYS A 101 -13.21 -1.82 17.84
N THR A 102 -13.41 -2.67 16.82
CA THR A 102 -14.50 -3.64 16.70
C THR A 102 -14.09 -5.05 17.13
N ASN A 103 -12.81 -5.26 17.45
CA ASN A 103 -12.23 -6.54 17.79
C ASN A 103 -12.03 -6.65 19.30
N GLN A 104 -13.14 -6.76 20.03
CA GLN A 104 -13.13 -6.91 21.49
C GLN A 104 -12.64 -8.30 21.94
N GLU A 105 -12.53 -9.26 21.02
CA GLU A 105 -12.20 -10.66 21.29
C GLU A 105 -10.77 -11.06 20.89
N GLY A 106 -9.93 -10.12 20.45
CA GLY A 106 -8.53 -10.41 20.09
C GLY A 106 -8.35 -11.27 18.83
N ARG A 107 -9.34 -11.28 17.93
CA ARG A 107 -9.32 -12.05 16.68
C ARG A 107 -8.33 -11.47 15.67
N LEU A 108 -7.69 -12.28 14.86
CA LEU A 108 -6.87 -11.77 13.76
C LEU A 108 -7.77 -11.22 12.65
N GLU A 109 -7.73 -9.90 12.44
CA GLU A 109 -8.35 -9.25 11.29
C GLU A 109 -7.30 -9.10 10.18
N PHE A 110 -7.74 -9.17 8.92
CA PHE A 110 -6.84 -9.03 7.77
C PHE A 110 -7.37 -7.94 6.85
N ALA A 111 -6.48 -7.06 6.42
CA ALA A 111 -6.70 -6.22 5.26
C ALA A 111 -5.82 -6.69 4.12
N ALA A 112 -6.25 -6.41 2.89
CA ALA A 112 -5.44 -6.72 1.73
C ALA A 112 -5.66 -5.76 0.58
N CYS A 113 -4.71 -5.71 -0.35
CA CYS A 113 -4.87 -5.02 -1.62
C CYS A 113 -4.08 -5.72 -2.74
N LEU A 114 -4.54 -5.61 -3.98
CA LEU A 114 -3.85 -6.12 -5.16
C LEU A 114 -3.06 -5.01 -5.85
N ARG A 115 -2.17 -5.40 -6.77
CA ARG A 115 -1.52 -4.43 -7.67
C ARG A 115 -2.58 -3.76 -8.54
N ASN A 116 -2.62 -2.43 -8.51
CA ASN A 116 -3.61 -1.68 -9.28
C ASN A 116 -3.26 -1.66 -10.78
N LYS A 117 -4.26 -1.76 -11.66
CA LYS A 117 -4.11 -1.64 -13.12
C LYS A 117 -3.36 -0.36 -13.49
N ASN A 118 -3.69 0.77 -12.86
CA ASN A 118 -2.94 2.01 -13.00
C ASN A 118 -1.77 2.04 -12.00
N VAL A 119 -0.56 2.04 -12.56
CA VAL A 119 0.71 2.02 -11.82
C VAL A 119 0.81 3.16 -10.80
N ARG A 120 0.28 4.34 -11.12
CA ARG A 120 0.43 5.54 -10.28
C ARG A 120 -0.35 5.41 -8.96
N ILE A 121 -1.45 4.64 -8.93
CA ILE A 121 -2.30 4.40 -7.73
C ILE A 121 -1.98 3.04 -7.08
N CYS A 122 -0.93 2.36 -7.52
CA CYS A 122 -0.66 1.00 -7.08
C CYS A 122 -0.06 0.99 -5.66
N ALA A 123 -0.87 0.68 -4.65
CA ALA A 123 -0.44 0.65 -3.25
C ALA A 123 0.79 -0.25 -3.00
N GLN A 124 0.84 -1.44 -3.63
CA GLN A 124 2.00 -2.33 -3.52
C GLN A 124 3.27 -1.73 -4.16
N MET A 125 3.12 -0.91 -5.21
CA MET A 125 4.27 -0.27 -5.84
C MET A 125 4.77 0.88 -4.98
N MET A 126 3.86 1.68 -4.43
CA MET A 126 4.24 2.72 -3.48
C MET A 126 4.92 2.13 -2.24
N LEU A 127 4.45 0.98 -1.75
CA LEU A 127 5.12 0.25 -0.67
C LEU A 127 6.54 -0.14 -1.07
N ALA A 128 6.73 -0.69 -2.27
CA ALA A 128 8.07 -1.03 -2.77
C ALA A 128 8.97 0.23 -2.84
N PHE A 129 8.48 1.32 -3.41
CA PHE A 129 9.27 2.57 -3.52
C PHE A 129 9.64 3.13 -2.16
N TYR A 130 8.70 3.09 -1.21
CA TYR A 130 8.93 3.55 0.14
C TYR A 130 9.97 2.69 0.88
N LEU A 131 9.87 1.36 0.81
CA LEU A 131 10.85 0.46 1.43
C LEU A 131 12.23 0.58 0.77
N PHE A 132 12.28 0.75 -0.57
CA PHE A 132 13.52 1.01 -1.29
C PHE A 132 14.16 2.31 -0.82
N SER A 133 13.39 3.39 -0.75
CA SER A 133 13.86 4.67 -0.22
C SER A 133 14.42 4.54 1.20
N ARG A 134 13.78 3.76 2.09
CA ARG A 134 14.28 3.57 3.47
C ARG A 134 15.68 2.99 3.48
N TRP A 135 15.92 1.90 2.77
CA TRP A 135 17.16 1.13 2.89
C TRP A 135 18.25 1.55 1.89
N HIS A 136 17.89 1.86 0.65
CA HIS A 136 18.85 2.21 -0.41
C HIS A 136 19.22 3.68 -0.38
N VAL A 137 18.22 4.56 -0.37
CA VAL A 137 18.46 6.01 -0.46
C VAL A 137 18.85 6.61 0.89
N HIS A 138 18.16 6.19 1.95
CA HIS A 138 18.35 6.80 3.27
C HIS A 138 19.21 5.96 4.22
N ALA A 139 19.78 4.86 3.72
CA ALA A 139 20.68 3.99 4.48
C ALA A 139 20.13 3.60 5.87
N GLU A 140 18.82 3.45 5.99
CA GLU A 140 18.23 2.88 7.19
C GLU A 140 18.73 1.43 7.32
N PRO A 141 19.17 0.96 8.51
CA PRO A 141 19.58 -0.42 8.67
C PRO A 141 18.49 -1.38 8.22
N PHE A 142 18.86 -2.38 7.43
CA PHE A 142 17.95 -3.45 7.05
C PHE A 142 17.63 -4.30 8.29
N PRO A 143 16.40 -4.81 8.45
CA PRO A 143 16.04 -5.64 9.60
C PRO A 143 16.91 -6.89 9.73
N GLU A 144 17.19 -7.28 10.97
CA GLU A 144 17.80 -8.57 11.28
C GLU A 144 16.72 -9.58 11.69
N PHE A 145 16.84 -10.81 11.22
CA PHE A 145 15.84 -11.87 11.43
C PHE A 145 16.37 -13.02 12.28
N ASN A 146 17.34 -12.75 13.17
CA ASN A 146 17.89 -13.77 14.07
C ASN A 146 16.91 -14.09 15.21
N GLU A 147 16.39 -13.05 15.87
CA GLU A 147 15.36 -13.16 16.92
C GLU A 147 14.19 -12.22 16.64
N ASN A 148 12.99 -12.56 17.11
CA ASN A 148 11.80 -11.74 16.90
C ASN A 148 11.97 -10.32 17.47
N ARG A 149 12.71 -10.17 18.58
CA ARG A 149 12.98 -8.87 19.21
C ARG A 149 13.78 -7.90 18.33
N ASP A 150 14.50 -8.42 17.33
CA ASP A 150 15.38 -7.61 16.49
C ASP A 150 14.59 -6.77 15.49
N TRP A 151 13.39 -7.22 15.08
CA TRP A 151 12.62 -6.58 14.02
C TRP A 151 11.10 -6.44 14.26
N PHE A 152 10.52 -7.11 15.27
CA PHE A 152 9.06 -7.13 15.44
C PHE A 152 8.45 -5.76 15.76
N ASP A 153 9.24 -4.84 16.30
CA ASP A 153 8.81 -3.48 16.63
C ASP A 153 9.06 -2.46 15.50
N ILE A 154 9.65 -2.88 14.38
CA ILE A 154 9.89 -2.01 13.24
C ILE A 154 8.56 -1.65 12.58
N LYS A 155 8.26 -0.35 12.57
CA LYS A 155 7.02 0.20 12.03
C LYS A 155 7.09 0.30 10.51
N LEU A 156 5.96 -0.01 9.88
CA LEU A 156 5.75 0.32 8.47
C LEU A 156 5.79 1.84 8.30
N THR A 157 4.90 2.56 8.98
CA THR A 157 4.84 4.03 8.91
C THR A 157 5.64 4.62 10.07
N ARG A 158 6.93 4.86 9.82
CA ARG A 158 7.89 5.25 10.87
C ARG A 158 8.20 6.75 10.89
N SER A 159 8.44 7.26 12.10
CA SER A 159 8.91 8.63 12.35
C SER A 159 10.29 8.86 11.73
N ARG A 160 10.62 10.11 11.39
CA ARG A 160 11.93 10.45 10.80
C ARG A 160 13.13 9.99 11.63
N GLN A 161 12.99 9.97 12.96
CA GLN A 161 14.11 9.71 13.88
C GLN A 161 14.34 8.23 14.17
N SER A 162 13.32 7.38 14.00
CA SER A 162 13.41 5.98 14.41
C SER A 162 12.46 5.10 13.62
N SER A 163 12.98 3.97 13.16
CA SER A 163 12.25 2.89 12.48
C SER A 163 11.22 2.20 13.39
N LYS A 164 11.42 2.25 14.71
CA LYS A 164 10.59 1.61 15.74
C LYS A 164 9.50 2.52 16.30
N LYS A 165 9.55 3.81 15.98
CA LYS A 165 8.57 4.81 16.42
C LYS A 165 7.59 5.15 15.31
N VAL A 166 6.30 5.06 15.61
CA VAL A 166 5.21 5.38 14.69
C VAL A 166 5.11 6.88 14.39
N ILE A 167 4.63 7.25 13.19
CA ILE A 167 4.26 8.65 12.88
C ILE A 167 3.11 9.15 13.77
N SER A 168 3.09 10.44 14.11
CA SER A 168 2.02 10.98 14.95
C SER A 168 0.69 11.11 14.20
N TYR A 169 -0.42 11.11 14.95
CA TYR A 169 -1.74 11.38 14.37
C TYR A 169 -1.80 12.74 13.70
N ASP A 170 -1.25 13.77 14.35
CA ASP A 170 -1.30 15.13 13.84
C ASP A 170 -0.47 15.31 12.56
N HIS A 171 0.66 14.62 12.44
CA HIS A 171 1.45 14.62 11.22
C HIS A 171 0.65 14.01 10.06
N HIS A 172 0.10 12.80 10.25
CA HIS A 172 -0.68 12.15 9.20
C HIS A 172 -1.97 12.92 8.85
N LEU A 173 -2.66 13.50 9.85
CA LEU A 173 -3.82 14.36 9.61
C LEU A 173 -3.45 15.61 8.81
N ARG A 174 -2.31 16.23 9.12
CA ARG A 174 -1.82 17.40 8.39
C ARG A 174 -1.50 17.04 6.94
N SER A 175 -0.78 15.95 6.72
CA SER A 175 -0.47 15.44 5.38
C SER A 175 -1.72 15.22 4.53
N ILE A 176 -2.76 14.57 5.09
CA ILE A 176 -4.05 14.41 4.39
C ILE A 176 -4.68 15.76 4.08
N LYS A 177 -4.70 16.70 5.03
CA LYS A 177 -5.30 18.03 4.81
C LYS A 177 -4.55 18.83 3.72
N ASP A 178 -3.23 18.79 3.74
CA ASP A 178 -2.38 19.49 2.80
C ASP A 178 -2.58 18.92 1.38
N ALA A 179 -2.61 17.60 1.25
CA ALA A 179 -2.90 16.94 -0.01
C ALA A 179 -4.31 17.24 -0.55
N VAL A 180 -5.34 17.29 0.30
CA VAL A 180 -6.71 17.71 -0.08
C VAL A 180 -6.74 19.16 -0.55
N LYS A 181 -6.00 20.03 0.13
CA LYS A 181 -5.95 21.46 -0.18
C LYS A 181 -5.21 21.72 -1.51
N ALA A 182 -4.09 21.03 -1.74
CA ALA A 182 -3.28 21.17 -2.96
C ALA A 182 -4.10 20.94 -4.23
N VAL A 183 -5.07 20.02 -4.16
CA VAL A 183 -5.94 19.66 -5.29
C VAL A 183 -7.24 20.47 -5.35
N GLY A 184 -7.34 21.54 -4.57
CA GLY A 184 -8.50 22.44 -4.53
C GLY A 184 -9.77 21.81 -3.96
N LEU A 185 -9.65 20.79 -3.09
CA LEU A 185 -10.80 20.18 -2.42
C LEU A 185 -10.95 20.64 -0.97
N HIS A 186 -12.16 20.43 -0.47
CA HIS A 186 -12.46 20.54 0.95
C HIS A 186 -13.09 19.23 1.43
N SER A 187 -12.51 18.63 2.46
CA SER A 187 -13.05 17.43 3.12
C SER A 187 -13.41 17.75 4.56
N LYS A 188 -14.64 17.40 4.96
CA LYS A 188 -15.04 17.37 6.38
C LYS A 188 -14.47 16.15 7.11
N ALA A 189 -14.16 15.08 6.37
CA ALA A 189 -13.58 13.87 6.91
C ALA A 189 -12.08 14.03 7.14
N LYS A 190 -11.61 13.58 8.31
CA LYS A 190 -10.20 13.56 8.74
C LYS A 190 -9.47 12.33 8.14
N THR A 191 -8.67 11.63 8.94
CA THR A 191 -7.88 10.46 8.53
C THR A 191 -8.71 9.25 8.09
N HIS A 192 -10.02 9.22 8.35
CA HIS A 192 -10.93 8.16 7.88
C HIS A 192 -11.54 8.40 6.49
N ALA A 193 -11.19 9.51 5.82
CA ALA A 193 -11.69 9.83 4.49
C ALA A 193 -11.35 8.73 3.47
N THR A 194 -10.15 8.14 3.58
CA THR A 194 -9.62 7.06 2.75
C THR A 194 -10.51 5.84 2.78
N ARG A 195 -10.79 5.28 3.96
CA ARG A 195 -11.67 4.12 4.14
C ARG A 195 -13.06 4.33 3.53
N GLY A 196 -13.69 5.46 3.83
CA GLY A 196 -15.01 5.76 3.28
C GLY A 196 -15.00 6.02 1.77
N SER A 197 -13.92 6.58 1.22
CA SER A 197 -13.76 6.78 -0.22
C SER A 197 -13.52 5.48 -0.97
N GLY A 198 -12.69 4.58 -0.44
CA GLY A 198 -12.44 3.26 -1.03
C GLY A 198 -13.71 2.42 -1.08
N SER A 199 -14.50 2.41 0.00
CA SER A 199 -15.77 1.69 0.03
C SER A 199 -16.79 2.20 -0.99
N ARG A 200 -16.86 3.52 -1.19
CA ARG A 200 -17.70 4.13 -2.24
C ARG A 200 -17.16 3.82 -3.63
N MET A 201 -15.84 3.84 -3.82
CA MET A 201 -15.22 3.48 -5.10
C MET A 201 -15.60 2.06 -5.51
N VAL A 202 -15.43 1.09 -4.61
CA VAL A 202 -15.71 -0.32 -4.91
C VAL A 202 -17.20 -0.59 -5.14
N GLU A 203 -18.09 0.12 -4.42
CA GLU A 203 -19.54 0.10 -4.66
C GLU A 203 -19.89 0.68 -6.04
N MET A 204 -19.35 1.86 -6.39
CA MET A 204 -19.59 2.51 -7.68
C MET A 204 -19.06 1.69 -8.86
N LEU A 205 -18.03 0.88 -8.65
CA LEU A 205 -17.48 -0.04 -9.62
C LEU A 205 -18.21 -1.40 -9.66
N GLY A 206 -19.30 -1.54 -8.89
CA GLY A 206 -20.25 -2.64 -9.03
C GLY A 206 -20.00 -3.85 -8.12
N ALA A 207 -19.10 -3.78 -7.14
CA ALA A 207 -18.90 -4.90 -6.21
C ALA A 207 -20.07 -5.05 -5.23
N ASN A 208 -20.36 -6.28 -4.84
CA ASN A 208 -21.39 -6.61 -3.88
C ASN A 208 -21.06 -6.05 -2.49
N GLY A 209 -22.06 -5.43 -1.83
CA GLY A 209 -21.94 -4.93 -0.47
C GLY A 209 -21.43 -5.97 0.55
N ALA A 210 -21.68 -7.27 0.35
CA ALA A 210 -21.13 -8.33 1.17
C ALA A 210 -19.60 -8.46 1.04
N ALA A 211 -19.05 -8.33 -0.18
CA ALA A 211 -17.62 -8.31 -0.42
C ALA A 211 -16.97 -7.05 0.19
N ILE A 212 -17.63 -5.90 0.07
CA ILE A 212 -17.18 -4.62 0.68
C ILE A 212 -17.14 -4.74 2.21
N ARG A 213 -18.20 -5.30 2.83
CA ARG A 213 -18.27 -5.52 4.28
C ARG A 213 -17.17 -6.46 4.77
N ARG A 214 -16.83 -7.51 4.02
CA ARG A 214 -15.73 -8.40 4.35
C ARG A 214 -14.38 -7.70 4.25
N LEU A 215 -14.15 -6.91 3.20
CA LEU A 215 -12.86 -6.22 3.00
C LEU A 215 -12.65 -5.14 4.08
N GLY A 216 -13.71 -4.44 4.45
CA GLY A 216 -13.68 -3.45 5.51
C GLY A 216 -13.72 -4.04 6.93
N CYS A 217 -13.72 -5.36 7.10
CA CYS A 217 -13.90 -6.02 8.41
C CYS A 217 -15.11 -5.47 9.19
N TRP A 218 -16.23 -5.26 8.51
CA TRP A 218 -17.49 -4.79 9.09
C TRP A 218 -18.47 -5.92 9.38
N ASN A 219 -18.11 -7.16 9.05
CA ASN A 219 -18.95 -8.34 9.27
C ASN A 219 -18.36 -9.17 10.42
N ASN A 220 -19.20 -9.54 11.39
CA ASN A 220 -18.83 -10.38 12.53
C ASN A 220 -19.55 -11.74 12.50
N SER A 221 -20.07 -12.17 11.35
CA SER A 221 -20.74 -13.47 11.23
C SER A 221 -19.78 -14.64 11.48
N VAL A 222 -20.27 -15.71 12.11
CA VAL A 222 -19.54 -16.98 12.32
C VAL A 222 -18.95 -17.50 11.02
N LEU A 223 -19.73 -17.45 9.93
CA LEU A 223 -19.29 -17.82 8.58
C LEU A 223 -18.02 -17.07 8.16
N THR A 224 -18.00 -15.74 8.33
CA THR A 224 -16.87 -14.89 7.93
C THR A 224 -15.64 -15.12 8.80
N ASN A 225 -15.84 -15.36 10.09
CA ASN A 225 -14.74 -15.46 11.05
C ASN A 225 -14.07 -16.83 11.04
N ASN A 226 -14.82 -17.91 10.78
CA ASN A 226 -14.32 -19.27 10.97
C ASN A 226 -14.13 -20.05 9.66
N TYR A 227 -14.83 -19.70 8.58
CA TYR A 227 -14.93 -20.58 7.41
C TYR A 227 -14.55 -19.90 6.08
N LEU A 228 -14.71 -18.58 5.97
CA LEU A 228 -14.36 -17.87 4.74
C LEU A 228 -12.91 -17.41 4.76
N THR A 229 -12.31 -17.36 3.58
CA THR A 229 -11.02 -16.70 3.38
C THR A 229 -11.17 -15.22 3.78
N HIS A 230 -10.24 -14.64 4.52
CA HIS A 230 -10.34 -13.21 4.89
C HIS A 230 -10.07 -12.24 3.71
N LEU A 231 -10.04 -12.76 2.48
CA LEU A 231 -9.65 -12.06 1.26
C LEU A 231 -10.82 -12.07 0.24
N PRO A 232 -11.74 -11.10 0.31
CA PRO A 232 -12.85 -11.00 -0.65
C PRO A 232 -12.34 -10.56 -2.03
N ARG A 233 -11.96 -11.55 -2.84
CA ARG A 233 -11.34 -11.40 -4.17
C ARG A 233 -12.09 -10.43 -5.11
N GLU A 234 -13.43 -10.46 -5.11
CA GLU A 234 -14.26 -9.53 -5.88
C GLU A 234 -13.95 -8.07 -5.54
N ALA A 235 -14.06 -7.67 -4.27
CA ALA A 235 -13.79 -6.29 -3.84
C ALA A 235 -12.32 -5.90 -4.07
N LEU A 236 -11.39 -6.84 -3.85
CA LEU A 236 -9.96 -6.65 -4.06
C LEU A 236 -9.63 -6.36 -5.53
N ARG A 237 -10.18 -7.14 -6.47
CA ARG A 237 -10.04 -6.93 -7.92
C ARG A 237 -10.65 -5.61 -8.36
N THR A 238 -11.88 -5.34 -7.94
CA THR A 238 -12.60 -4.13 -8.32
C THR A 238 -11.85 -2.87 -7.87
N LEU A 239 -11.36 -2.83 -6.62
CA LEU A 239 -10.53 -1.73 -6.14
C LEU A 239 -9.21 -1.58 -6.91
N ALA A 240 -8.62 -2.70 -7.33
CA ALA A 240 -7.42 -2.67 -8.16
C ALA A 240 -7.69 -2.25 -9.61
N GLY A 241 -8.94 -1.93 -9.98
CA GLY A 241 -9.30 -1.40 -11.30
C GLY A 241 -9.57 -2.48 -12.34
N PHE A 242 -9.92 -3.69 -11.90
CA PHE A 242 -10.34 -4.81 -12.74
C PHE A 242 -11.85 -5.03 -12.62
N THR A 243 -12.41 -5.93 -13.44
CA THR A 243 -13.81 -6.31 -13.30
C THR A 243 -14.01 -7.15 -12.04
N SER A 244 -15.25 -7.22 -11.57
CA SER A 244 -15.63 -8.02 -10.41
C SER A 244 -15.61 -9.53 -10.71
N ASP A 245 -15.59 -9.95 -11.98
CA ASP A 245 -15.63 -11.35 -12.38
C ASP A 245 -14.39 -12.13 -11.93
N ALA A 246 -14.58 -13.40 -11.58
CA ALA A 246 -13.50 -14.28 -11.16
C ALA A 246 -12.46 -14.48 -12.28
N GLY A 247 -11.18 -14.54 -11.91
CA GLY A 247 -10.09 -14.78 -12.86
C GLY A 247 -9.73 -13.59 -13.76
N GLN A 248 -10.37 -12.43 -13.60
CA GLN A 248 -10.14 -11.25 -14.45
C GLN A 248 -9.02 -10.34 -13.94
N PHE A 249 -8.00 -10.91 -13.28
CA PHE A 249 -6.77 -10.18 -12.98
C PHE A 249 -5.77 -10.35 -14.12
N TYR A 250 -5.52 -9.27 -14.87
CA TYR A 250 -4.47 -9.25 -15.90
C TYR A 250 -3.71 -7.93 -15.89
N LEU A 251 -2.43 -7.99 -15.52
CA LEU A 251 -1.59 -6.82 -15.38
C LEU A 251 -0.53 -6.79 -16.48
N VAL A 252 -0.74 -6.00 -17.54
CA VAL A 252 0.17 -5.93 -18.70
C VAL A 252 1.64 -5.72 -18.29
N ARG A 253 1.93 -4.80 -17.36
CA ARG A 253 3.32 -4.58 -16.92
C ARG A 253 3.94 -5.75 -16.15
N ALA A 254 3.13 -6.70 -15.69
CA ALA A 254 3.59 -7.91 -15.01
C ALA A 254 4.01 -9.04 -15.97
N THR A 255 3.76 -8.91 -17.27
CA THR A 255 4.24 -9.88 -18.28
C THR A 255 5.73 -9.74 -18.57
N ILE A 256 6.32 -8.59 -18.22
CA ILE A 256 7.76 -8.35 -18.34
C ILE A 256 8.43 -8.83 -17.06
N VAL A 257 9.20 -9.91 -17.16
CA VAL A 257 9.95 -10.47 -16.03
C VAL A 257 11.34 -9.83 -15.99
N PRO A 258 11.69 -9.03 -14.97
CA PRO A 258 13.06 -8.53 -14.82
C PRO A 258 14.03 -9.68 -14.57
N SER A 259 15.29 -9.53 -14.98
CA SER A 259 16.30 -10.56 -14.74
C SER A 259 16.55 -10.76 -13.24
N GLU A 260 16.94 -11.97 -12.86
CA GLU A 260 17.21 -12.30 -11.46
C GLU A 260 18.31 -11.42 -10.87
N ASP A 261 19.40 -11.19 -11.62
CA ASP A 261 20.49 -10.31 -11.20
C ASP A 261 20.01 -8.88 -10.92
N LEU A 262 19.11 -8.35 -11.75
CA LEU A 262 18.53 -7.03 -11.53
C LEU A 262 17.60 -7.02 -10.31
N CYS A 263 16.78 -8.06 -10.14
CA CYS A 263 15.93 -8.22 -8.96
C CYS A 263 16.77 -8.22 -7.67
N LYS A 264 17.88 -8.96 -7.64
CA LYS A 264 18.77 -9.05 -6.47
C LYS A 264 19.42 -7.71 -6.10
N LYS A 265 19.56 -6.77 -7.03
CA LYS A 265 20.03 -5.42 -6.69
C LYS A 265 18.99 -4.60 -5.91
N ALA A 266 17.70 -4.86 -6.09
CA ALA A 266 16.66 -4.32 -5.23
C ALA A 266 16.58 -5.15 -3.93
N TYR A 267 16.75 -4.53 -2.77
CA TYR A 267 16.80 -5.21 -1.46
C TYR A 267 17.83 -6.37 -1.41
N PRO A 268 19.14 -6.11 -1.59
CA PRO A 268 20.14 -7.16 -1.77
C PRO A 268 20.26 -8.14 -0.60
N TYR A 269 19.82 -7.73 0.59
CA TYR A 269 19.90 -8.52 1.82
C TYR A 269 18.90 -9.69 1.88
N VAL A 270 17.84 -9.68 1.05
CA VAL A 270 16.72 -10.63 1.19
C VAL A 270 17.15 -12.08 0.99
N ASP A 271 17.97 -12.37 -0.02
CA ASP A 271 18.32 -13.76 -0.36
C ASP A 271 19.19 -14.40 0.73
N GLY A 272 20.13 -13.65 1.30
CA GLY A 272 20.96 -14.14 2.40
C GLY A 272 20.14 -14.47 3.65
N TRP A 273 19.08 -13.70 3.94
CA TRP A 273 18.17 -14.01 5.04
C TRP A 273 17.25 -15.20 4.74
N LEU A 274 16.74 -15.32 3.52
CA LEU A 274 15.97 -16.49 3.09
C LEU A 274 16.81 -17.77 3.19
N GLU A 275 18.09 -17.71 2.79
CA GLU A 275 19.01 -18.85 2.89
C GLU A 275 19.28 -19.25 4.34
N LYS A 276 19.55 -18.27 5.23
CA LYS A 276 19.73 -18.53 6.67
C LYS A 276 18.49 -19.16 7.31
N LEU A 277 17.30 -18.67 6.97
CA LEU A 277 16.05 -19.25 7.45
C LEU A 277 15.87 -20.69 6.96
N ALA A 278 16.14 -20.95 5.66
CA ALA A 278 16.01 -22.28 5.09
C ALA A 278 16.99 -23.30 5.71
N LYS A 279 18.19 -22.86 6.11
CA LYS A 279 19.19 -23.69 6.79
C LYS A 279 18.99 -23.83 8.30
N GLY A 280 18.05 -23.08 8.88
CA GLY A 280 17.85 -23.05 10.34
C GLY A 280 19.01 -22.38 11.09
N GLU A 281 19.70 -21.43 10.45
CA GLU A 281 20.85 -20.70 11.02
C GLU A 281 20.44 -19.46 11.84
N VAL A 282 19.13 -19.24 12.01
CA VAL A 282 18.59 -18.19 12.88
C VAL A 282 18.31 -18.75 14.28
N THR A 283 18.44 -17.91 15.30
CA THR A 283 18.17 -18.30 16.70
C THR A 283 16.69 -18.62 16.92
N GLU A 284 15.79 -17.83 16.33
CA GLU A 284 14.34 -17.98 16.46
C GLU A 284 13.68 -17.99 15.08
N SER A 285 13.13 -19.15 14.67
CA SER A 285 12.39 -19.27 13.42
C SER A 285 10.97 -18.69 13.56
N SER A 286 10.52 -17.95 12.56
CA SER A 286 9.24 -17.26 12.57
C SER A 286 8.60 -17.27 11.19
N THR A 287 7.33 -17.68 11.10
CA THR A 287 6.55 -17.63 9.85
C THR A 287 6.35 -16.21 9.34
N ALA A 288 6.40 -15.21 10.24
CA ALA A 288 6.34 -13.81 9.86
C ALA A 288 7.62 -13.37 9.13
N ALA A 289 8.79 -13.91 9.50
CA ALA A 289 10.04 -13.60 8.84
C ALA A 289 10.04 -14.13 7.39
N ASP A 290 9.65 -15.40 7.20
CA ASP A 290 9.47 -15.97 5.86
C ASP A 290 8.44 -15.17 5.05
N GLY A 291 7.24 -14.94 5.59
CA GLY A 291 6.18 -14.19 4.90
C GLY A 291 6.58 -12.77 4.48
N PHE A 292 7.34 -12.07 5.34
CA PHE A 292 7.83 -10.73 5.04
C PHE A 292 8.96 -10.74 4.00
N LEU A 293 9.93 -11.65 4.10
CA LEU A 293 11.03 -11.76 3.13
C LEU A 293 10.53 -12.20 1.75
N GLN A 294 9.57 -13.13 1.69
CA GLN A 294 8.88 -13.51 0.44
C GLN A 294 8.13 -12.30 -0.17
N LEU A 295 7.48 -11.48 0.67
CA LEU A 295 6.90 -10.22 0.22
C LEU A 295 7.97 -9.30 -0.37
N LEU A 296 9.12 -9.11 0.29
CA LEU A 296 10.19 -8.27 -0.24
C LEU A 296 10.72 -8.78 -1.58
N ALA A 297 10.92 -10.10 -1.71
CA ALA A 297 11.32 -10.73 -2.97
C ALA A 297 10.31 -10.44 -4.09
N GLN A 298 9.01 -10.54 -3.79
CA GLN A 298 7.93 -10.17 -4.71
C GLN A 298 7.97 -8.67 -5.06
N LEU A 299 8.19 -7.80 -4.07
CA LEU A 299 8.26 -6.36 -4.26
C LEU A 299 9.45 -5.91 -5.11
N ARG A 300 10.53 -6.70 -5.24
CA ARG A 300 11.62 -6.43 -6.20
C ARG A 300 11.09 -6.31 -7.62
N ILE A 301 10.25 -7.27 -8.02
CA ILE A 301 9.61 -7.30 -9.34
C ILE A 301 8.64 -6.12 -9.48
N VAL A 302 7.83 -5.86 -8.45
CA VAL A 302 6.88 -4.73 -8.45
C VAL A 302 7.59 -3.40 -8.60
N PHE A 303 8.69 -3.22 -7.87
CA PHE A 303 9.56 -2.06 -7.91
C PHE A 303 10.08 -1.85 -9.32
N LEU A 304 10.83 -2.81 -9.87
CA LEU A 304 11.49 -2.68 -11.17
C LEU A 304 10.49 -2.40 -12.31
N GLN A 305 9.39 -3.15 -12.37
CA GLN A 305 8.34 -2.93 -13.36
C GLN A 305 7.65 -1.56 -13.20
N GLY A 306 7.45 -1.11 -11.95
CA GLY A 306 6.86 0.19 -11.64
C GLY A 306 7.79 1.34 -12.01
N SER A 307 9.08 1.21 -11.71
CA SER A 307 10.10 2.23 -11.90
C SER A 307 10.23 2.66 -13.36
N VAL A 308 10.15 1.74 -14.33
CA VAL A 308 10.18 2.09 -15.76
C VAL A 308 9.06 3.07 -16.12
N VAL A 309 7.85 2.84 -15.61
CA VAL A 309 6.71 3.71 -15.91
C VAL A 309 6.77 5.01 -15.12
N ILE A 310 7.12 4.95 -13.83
CA ILE A 310 7.18 6.15 -12.98
C ILE A 310 8.34 7.05 -13.40
N LYS A 311 9.53 6.53 -13.73
CA LYS A 311 10.68 7.32 -14.21
C LYS A 311 10.34 8.12 -15.46
N LYS A 312 9.49 7.60 -16.35
CA LYS A 312 9.01 8.35 -17.52
C LYS A 312 8.08 9.53 -17.15
N VAL A 313 7.32 9.41 -16.06
CA VAL A 313 6.37 10.45 -15.64
C VAL A 313 7.03 11.48 -14.72
N PHE A 314 7.97 11.04 -13.87
CA PHE A 314 8.72 11.87 -12.93
C PHE A 314 10.22 11.62 -13.13
N PRO A 315 10.81 12.12 -14.22
CA PRO A 315 12.21 11.84 -14.56
C PRO A 315 13.19 12.39 -13.52
N ASP A 316 12.78 13.42 -12.79
CA ASP A 316 13.61 14.09 -11.79
C ASP A 316 13.45 13.48 -10.39
N HIS A 317 12.68 12.39 -10.22
CA HIS A 317 12.44 11.79 -8.90
C HIS A 317 13.72 11.30 -8.22
N PHE A 318 13.92 11.64 -6.95
CA PHE A 318 15.16 11.38 -6.21
C PHE A 318 15.57 9.90 -6.16
N LEU A 319 14.60 8.99 -6.27
CA LEU A 319 14.83 7.53 -6.36
C LEU A 319 15.75 7.16 -7.53
N TRP A 320 15.77 7.94 -8.60
CA TRP A 320 16.57 7.66 -9.78
C TRP A 320 18.02 8.11 -9.67
N ASN A 321 18.39 8.76 -8.56
CA ASN A 321 19.78 9.06 -8.23
C ASN A 321 20.50 7.86 -7.60
N ASP A 322 19.77 6.81 -7.25
CA ASP A 322 20.33 5.57 -6.75
C ASP A 322 21.13 4.85 -7.85
N PRO A 323 22.32 4.26 -7.55
CA PRO A 323 23.15 3.56 -8.53
C PRO A 323 22.49 2.39 -9.27
N LEU A 324 21.32 1.94 -8.83
CA LEU A 324 20.50 0.98 -9.56
C LEU A 324 19.99 1.51 -10.92
N PHE A 325 19.87 2.83 -11.11
CA PHE A 325 19.19 3.49 -12.25
C PHE A 325 20.10 4.25 -13.22
#